data_AF-A0A5N6EJX7-F1
#
_entry.id   AF-A0A5N6EJX7-F1
#
_cell.length_a   1.000
_cell.length_b   1.000
_cell.length_c   1.000
_cell.angle_alpha   90.00
_cell.angle_beta   90.00
_cell.angle_gamma   90.00
#
_symmetry.space_group_name_H-M   'P 1'
#
loop_
_entity.id
_entity.type
_entity.pdbx_description
1 polymer ?
#
loop_
_entity_poly.entity_id
_entity_poly.type
_entity_poly.pdbx_seq_one_letter_code
_entity_poly.pdbx_strand_id
1 'polypeptide(L)'
;MAPKVLVVLTSQAQIPGRDHATGWYLPEFAHPWEVLHEKVELTIASPKGGEAPLDPSSAEAFKSDPVSSKFLKEQESLWKNTHKLADFLPRVSEFDAIFYVGGHGPMFDLHYDETSLSLIQAFAAAGKPVSAVCHGPTVFIKATTKSGQPLLANSTVTAFTNVEEDQAQLTALMPYLVEDELNKIPGCKFVKADQPWGEKVVVSKTSDGATLITGQNPAKINDHLLHLLHLLFFRRIPTDQCISNTQTTLTAMISPVLRVRERISLTQCRPCTRTNILKTSHLGNRQGGSGTKLAKTLAAAKGVAALQNVCCFIASAHMKRYARDGADRPAWEIFKGRQRNNELAGLTVAAQGSQDGYDRDLFPHWISQGHSCDTREVVLARDGEDVEKNDSCSPTSGTWYSPYDGKTWTDKSDLDIDHVVPLSNAWKSGASDWTTDQRQAFANDLENPQLLAVTNSVNREKSDDGPEDWKPPLASYYCTYAKMWVKVKSVYNLTITQNEKSALVDMLDSC
;
A
#
# COMPACT_ATOMS: atom_id res chain seq x y z
N MET A 1 -6.91 -28.08 0.51
CA MET A 1 -5.56 -28.09 1.09
C MET A 1 -5.10 -26.64 1.18
N ALA A 2 -4.26 -26.30 2.15
CA ALA A 2 -3.60 -24.98 2.14
C ALA A 2 -2.71 -24.88 0.89
N PRO A 3 -2.53 -23.68 0.31
CA PRO A 3 -1.58 -23.47 -0.76
C PRO A 3 -0.15 -23.77 -0.31
N LYS A 4 0.71 -24.24 -1.21
CA LYS A 4 2.12 -24.53 -0.91
C LYS A 4 3.07 -23.56 -1.61
N VAL A 5 4.06 -23.05 -0.89
CA VAL A 5 5.09 -22.15 -1.48
C VAL A 5 6.47 -22.73 -1.24
N LEU A 6 7.26 -22.84 -2.32
CA LEU A 6 8.69 -23.14 -2.24
C LEU A 6 9.44 -21.84 -1.98
N VAL A 7 10.00 -21.68 -0.77
CA VAL A 7 10.84 -20.55 -0.40
C VAL A 7 12.30 -20.95 -0.64
N VAL A 8 13.03 -20.16 -1.43
CA VAL A 8 14.42 -20.43 -1.79
C VAL A 8 15.33 -19.41 -1.12
N LEU A 9 16.29 -19.93 -0.35
CA LEU A 9 17.39 -19.19 0.26
C LEU A 9 18.69 -19.49 -0.50
N THR A 10 19.63 -18.55 -0.50
CA THR A 10 21.00 -18.79 -0.96
C THR A 10 21.72 -19.81 -0.08
N SER A 11 22.77 -20.42 -0.63
CA SER A 11 23.77 -21.20 0.10
C SER A 11 25.15 -20.51 0.11
N GLN A 12 25.23 -19.21 -0.23
CA GLN A 12 26.46 -18.43 -0.24
C GLN A 12 26.66 -17.63 1.05
N ALA A 13 27.74 -17.92 1.79
CA ALA A 13 28.04 -17.32 3.10
C ALA A 13 29.05 -16.16 3.06
N GLN A 14 29.74 -15.95 1.94
CA GLN A 14 30.80 -14.95 1.77
C GLN A 14 30.84 -14.43 0.33
N ILE A 15 31.25 -13.19 0.13
CA ILE A 15 31.54 -12.64 -1.19
C ILE A 15 32.84 -13.29 -1.72
N PRO A 16 32.84 -14.00 -2.86
CA PRO A 16 34.02 -14.69 -3.38
C PRO A 16 35.24 -13.77 -3.53
N GLY A 17 36.38 -14.19 -2.97
CA GLY A 17 37.64 -13.44 -3.03
C GLY A 17 37.70 -12.21 -2.10
N ARG A 18 36.74 -12.05 -1.18
CA ARG A 18 36.71 -10.98 -0.17
C ARG A 18 36.52 -11.57 1.22
N ASP A 19 37.07 -10.90 2.23
CA ASP A 19 36.76 -11.19 3.64
C ASP A 19 35.50 -10.41 4.05
N HIS A 20 34.36 -10.81 3.45
CA HIS A 20 33.05 -10.18 3.70
C HIS A 20 31.98 -11.27 3.74
N ALA A 21 31.36 -11.45 4.90
CA ALA A 21 30.23 -12.36 5.07
C ALA A 21 29.02 -11.88 4.26
N THR A 22 28.17 -12.80 3.83
CA THR A 22 26.84 -12.48 3.28
C THR A 22 25.89 -13.67 3.44
N GLY A 23 24.67 -13.54 2.95
CA GLY A 23 23.65 -14.57 3.05
C GLY A 23 22.32 -14.14 2.45
N TRP A 24 21.24 -14.73 2.95
CA TRP A 24 19.89 -14.19 2.78
C TRP A 24 19.65 -13.05 3.78
N TYR A 25 18.79 -12.10 3.45
CA TYR A 25 18.54 -10.91 4.28
C TYR A 25 17.37 -11.12 5.26
N LEU A 26 17.56 -10.81 6.56
CA LEU A 26 16.64 -11.19 7.65
C LEU A 26 15.16 -10.80 7.45
N PRO A 27 14.80 -9.51 7.32
CA PRO A 27 13.40 -9.09 7.20
C PRO A 27 12.73 -9.67 5.94
N GLU A 28 13.49 -9.88 4.86
CA GLU A 28 13.01 -10.44 3.59
C GLU A 28 12.60 -11.92 3.66
N PHE A 29 12.81 -12.59 4.80
CA PHE A 29 12.20 -13.89 5.10
C PHE A 29 11.33 -13.84 6.37
N ALA A 30 11.77 -13.14 7.42
CA ALA A 30 11.05 -13.03 8.68
C ALA A 30 9.65 -12.42 8.51
N HIS A 31 9.54 -11.34 7.74
CA HIS A 31 8.27 -10.65 7.50
C HIS A 31 7.33 -11.46 6.59
N PRO A 32 7.78 -12.06 5.47
CA PRO A 32 7.04 -13.09 4.76
C PRO A 32 6.48 -14.20 5.64
N TRP A 33 7.32 -14.74 6.52
CA TRP A 33 6.94 -15.87 7.35
C TRP A 33 5.83 -15.49 8.33
N GLU A 34 5.97 -14.39 9.08
CA GLU A 34 4.96 -13.95 10.06
C GLU A 34 3.59 -13.75 9.42
N VAL A 35 3.54 -13.20 8.20
CA VAL A 35 2.28 -12.98 7.45
C VAL A 35 1.67 -14.29 6.90
N LEU A 36 2.49 -15.27 6.53
CA LEU A 36 2.08 -16.42 5.71
C LEU A 36 2.00 -17.77 6.43
N HIS A 37 2.78 -18.02 7.48
CA HIS A 37 2.98 -19.38 8.03
C HIS A 37 1.71 -20.07 8.54
N GLU A 38 0.70 -19.33 9.00
CA GLU A 38 -0.60 -19.89 9.40
C GLU A 38 -1.54 -20.18 8.21
N LYS A 39 -1.23 -19.66 7.02
CA LYS A 39 -2.15 -19.59 5.86
C LYS A 39 -1.69 -20.44 4.68
N VAL A 40 -0.39 -20.70 4.56
CA VAL A 40 0.22 -21.50 3.48
C VAL A 40 1.29 -22.43 4.04
N GLU A 41 1.48 -23.57 3.39
CA GLU A 41 2.57 -24.49 3.71
C GLU A 41 3.86 -23.99 3.06
N LEU A 42 4.78 -23.46 3.86
CA LEU A 42 6.09 -22.99 3.42
C LEU A 42 7.08 -24.16 3.45
N THR A 43 7.67 -24.51 2.31
CA THR A 43 8.81 -25.43 2.23
C THR A 43 10.07 -24.64 1.92
N ILE A 44 11.07 -24.71 2.80
CA ILE A 44 12.29 -23.90 2.68
C ILE A 44 13.39 -24.76 2.06
N ALA A 45 14.03 -24.24 1.01
CA ALA A 45 15.09 -24.93 0.28
C ALA A 45 16.28 -24.01 0.02
N SER A 46 17.46 -24.61 -0.17
CA SER A 46 18.66 -23.91 -0.67
C SER A 46 19.46 -24.83 -1.60
N PRO A 47 20.33 -24.30 -2.49
CA PRO A 47 21.11 -25.11 -3.43
C PRO A 47 21.86 -26.28 -2.79
N LYS A 48 22.46 -26.08 -1.61
CA LYS A 48 23.20 -27.11 -0.87
C LYS A 48 22.31 -27.95 0.06
N GLY A 49 21.20 -27.39 0.53
CA GLY A 49 20.45 -27.93 1.68
C GLY A 49 21.22 -27.73 3.00
N GLY A 50 20.59 -28.09 4.12
CA GLY A 50 21.16 -27.84 5.46
C GLY A 50 21.10 -26.35 5.81
N GLU A 51 22.18 -25.81 6.36
CA GLU A 51 22.22 -24.42 6.83
C GLU A 51 22.39 -23.42 5.67
N ALA A 52 21.35 -22.61 5.46
CA ALA A 52 21.36 -21.44 4.59
C ALA A 52 21.89 -20.23 5.38
N PRO A 53 23.03 -19.63 4.97
CA PRO A 53 23.69 -18.57 5.72
C PRO A 53 22.85 -17.30 5.75
N LEU A 54 22.62 -16.77 6.94
CA LEU A 54 22.02 -15.47 7.19
C LEU A 54 23.08 -14.37 7.02
N ASP A 55 22.73 -13.27 6.34
CA ASP A 55 23.60 -12.10 6.27
C ASP A 55 23.68 -11.41 7.64
N PRO A 56 24.86 -11.33 8.30
CA PRO A 56 24.97 -10.79 9.65
C PRO A 56 24.69 -9.29 9.71
N SER A 57 24.87 -8.54 8.60
CA SER A 57 24.53 -7.11 8.56
C SER A 57 23.02 -6.89 8.73
N SER A 58 22.21 -7.79 8.16
CA SER A 58 20.75 -7.73 8.28
C SER A 58 20.25 -8.06 9.69
N ALA A 59 20.94 -8.97 10.39
CA ALA A 59 20.62 -9.29 11.79
C ALA A 59 20.91 -8.12 12.74
N GLU A 60 22.02 -7.41 12.53
CA GLU A 60 22.38 -6.22 13.31
C GLU A 60 21.49 -5.02 12.97
N ALA A 61 21.24 -4.75 11.68
CA ALA A 61 20.40 -3.64 11.24
C ALA A 61 18.94 -3.76 11.70
N PHE A 62 18.39 -4.98 11.80
CA PHE A 62 17.00 -5.24 12.16
C PHE A 62 16.81 -5.79 13.59
N LYS A 63 17.83 -5.66 14.46
CA LYS A 63 17.77 -6.10 15.88
C LYS A 63 16.73 -5.38 16.76
N SER A 64 16.19 -4.26 16.28
CA SER A 64 15.11 -3.51 16.91
C SER A 64 13.74 -3.74 16.26
N ASP A 65 13.69 -4.41 15.10
CA ASP A 65 12.45 -4.80 14.47
C ASP A 65 11.88 -6.04 15.21
N PRO A 66 10.65 -5.96 15.75
CA PRO A 66 10.13 -6.99 16.64
C PRO A 66 9.86 -8.32 15.91
N VAL A 67 9.49 -8.28 14.62
CA VAL A 67 9.22 -9.49 13.85
C VAL A 67 10.52 -10.21 13.50
N SER A 68 11.54 -9.49 13.02
CA SER A 68 12.87 -10.01 12.72
C SER A 68 13.55 -10.58 13.97
N SER A 69 13.46 -9.86 15.09
CA SER A 69 14.05 -10.28 16.37
C SER A 69 13.38 -11.53 16.96
N LYS A 70 12.05 -11.62 16.88
CA LYS A 70 11.28 -12.81 17.25
C LYS A 70 11.63 -13.99 16.34
N PHE A 71 11.58 -13.79 15.02
CA PHE A 71 11.87 -14.81 14.02
C PHE A 71 13.30 -15.37 14.18
N LEU A 72 14.30 -14.50 14.35
CA LEU A 72 15.69 -14.89 14.55
C LEU A 72 15.88 -15.81 15.77
N LYS A 73 15.10 -15.58 16.82
CA LYS A 73 15.14 -16.35 18.07
C LYS A 73 14.34 -17.65 18.02
N GLU A 74 13.19 -17.66 17.35
CA GLU A 74 12.20 -18.73 17.45
C GLU A 74 12.17 -19.68 16.25
N GLN A 75 12.62 -19.25 15.08
CA GLN A 75 12.45 -19.97 13.81
C GLN A 75 13.76 -20.46 13.18
N GLU A 76 14.84 -20.54 13.97
CA GLU A 76 16.19 -20.92 13.52
C GLU A 76 16.26 -22.26 12.75
N SER A 77 15.38 -23.19 13.09
CA SER A 77 15.27 -24.47 12.39
C SER A 77 14.94 -24.35 10.90
N LEU A 78 14.27 -23.27 10.46
CA LEU A 78 13.84 -23.07 9.07
C LEU A 78 15.02 -22.86 8.12
N TRP A 79 16.02 -22.06 8.51
CA TRP A 79 17.22 -21.85 7.69
C TRP A 79 18.36 -22.79 8.05
N LYS A 80 18.42 -23.38 9.26
CA LYS A 80 19.42 -24.41 9.58
C LYS A 80 19.16 -25.78 8.94
N ASN A 81 17.92 -26.07 8.56
CA ASN A 81 17.51 -27.38 8.03
C ASN A 81 16.81 -27.26 6.68
N THR A 82 17.32 -26.42 5.78
CA THR A 82 16.75 -26.28 4.43
C THR A 82 16.83 -27.61 3.67
N HIS A 83 15.80 -27.89 2.88
CA HIS A 83 15.85 -28.98 1.91
C HIS A 83 16.80 -28.63 0.76
N LYS A 84 17.34 -29.65 0.07
CA LYS A 84 18.16 -29.40 -1.11
C LYS A 84 17.28 -29.00 -2.29
N LEU A 85 17.60 -27.89 -2.95
CA LEU A 85 16.77 -27.30 -4.01
C LEU A 85 16.48 -28.30 -5.17
N ALA A 86 17.46 -29.14 -5.50
CA ALA A 86 17.35 -30.18 -6.54
C ALA A 86 16.24 -31.19 -6.29
N ASP A 87 15.87 -31.44 -5.03
CA ASP A 87 14.85 -32.43 -4.68
C ASP A 87 13.44 -31.99 -5.14
N PHE A 88 13.24 -30.71 -5.44
CA PHE A 88 11.94 -30.15 -5.83
C PHE A 88 11.71 -30.00 -7.34
N LEU A 89 12.74 -30.10 -8.17
CA LEU A 89 12.58 -30.04 -9.63
C LEU A 89 11.59 -31.10 -10.18
N PRO A 90 11.60 -32.38 -9.74
CA PRO A 90 10.57 -33.35 -10.13
C PRO A 90 9.21 -33.14 -9.42
N ARG A 91 9.13 -32.20 -8.45
CA ARG A 91 7.99 -32.00 -7.54
C ARG A 91 7.33 -30.62 -7.68
N VAL A 92 7.65 -29.86 -8.74
CA VAL A 92 7.05 -28.54 -9.04
C VAL A 92 5.52 -28.59 -9.07
N SER A 93 4.91 -29.73 -9.38
CA SER A 93 3.46 -29.94 -9.33
C SER A 93 2.85 -29.79 -7.94
N GLU A 94 3.60 -30.07 -6.86
CA GLU A 94 3.13 -30.01 -5.46
C GLU A 94 2.96 -28.57 -4.93
N PHE A 95 3.65 -27.60 -5.54
CA PHE A 95 3.67 -26.20 -5.11
C PHE A 95 2.70 -25.33 -5.89
N ASP A 96 2.15 -24.29 -5.28
CA ASP A 96 1.37 -23.25 -5.95
C ASP A 96 2.25 -22.09 -6.45
N ALA A 97 3.41 -21.84 -5.83
CA ALA A 97 4.40 -20.82 -6.27
C ALA A 97 5.81 -21.07 -5.74
N ILE A 98 6.74 -20.24 -6.24
CA ILE A 98 8.12 -20.12 -5.77
C ILE A 98 8.45 -18.67 -5.38
N PHE A 99 9.16 -18.50 -4.27
CA PHE A 99 9.59 -17.21 -3.72
C PHE A 99 11.09 -17.24 -3.40
N TYR A 100 11.84 -16.29 -3.94
CA TYR A 100 13.27 -16.11 -3.70
C TYR A 100 13.52 -14.95 -2.74
N VAL A 101 14.16 -15.24 -1.61
CA VAL A 101 14.63 -14.22 -0.66
C VAL A 101 15.90 -13.57 -1.22
N GLY A 102 16.06 -12.26 -1.03
CA GLY A 102 17.24 -11.51 -1.44
C GLY A 102 18.34 -11.49 -0.36
N GLY A 103 18.97 -10.34 -0.18
CA GLY A 103 20.36 -10.23 0.29
C GLY A 103 21.36 -10.47 -0.84
N HIS A 104 22.66 -10.22 -0.63
CA HIS A 104 23.63 -10.29 -1.74
C HIS A 104 24.03 -11.72 -2.12
N GLY A 105 23.88 -12.72 -1.24
CA GLY A 105 24.25 -14.12 -1.51
C GLY A 105 23.70 -14.73 -2.83
N PRO A 106 22.41 -14.59 -3.17
CA PRO A 106 21.82 -14.99 -4.46
C PRO A 106 22.58 -14.53 -5.72
N MET A 107 23.31 -13.41 -5.66
CA MET A 107 24.13 -12.91 -6.77
C MET A 107 25.36 -13.79 -7.05
N PHE A 108 25.69 -14.71 -6.15
CA PHE A 108 26.89 -15.53 -6.22
C PHE A 108 26.60 -17.03 -6.35
N ASP A 109 25.35 -17.48 -6.25
CA ASP A 109 24.96 -18.88 -6.51
C ASP A 109 23.67 -19.02 -7.35
N LEU A 110 22.55 -18.46 -6.89
CA LEU A 110 21.22 -18.74 -7.45
C LEU A 110 20.99 -18.21 -8.87
N HIS A 111 21.72 -17.18 -9.30
CA HIS A 111 21.56 -16.56 -10.63
C HIS A 111 22.17 -17.38 -11.80
N TYR A 112 22.99 -18.39 -11.50
CA TYR A 112 23.53 -19.33 -12.49
C TYR A 112 23.27 -20.80 -12.15
N ASP A 113 22.69 -21.10 -10.98
CA ASP A 113 22.34 -22.46 -10.59
C ASP A 113 21.30 -23.06 -11.54
N GLU A 114 21.68 -24.17 -12.21
CA GLU A 114 20.84 -24.81 -13.24
C GLU A 114 19.52 -25.34 -12.67
N THR A 115 19.48 -25.69 -11.39
CA THR A 115 18.25 -26.14 -10.71
C THR A 115 17.31 -24.96 -10.48
N SER A 116 17.82 -23.85 -9.94
CA SER A 116 17.11 -22.58 -9.74
C SER A 116 16.47 -22.11 -11.06
N LEU A 117 17.26 -22.05 -12.13
CA LEU A 117 16.77 -21.70 -13.47
C LEU A 117 15.68 -22.68 -13.94
N SER A 118 15.91 -23.99 -13.85
CA SER A 118 14.94 -25.00 -14.27
C SER A 118 13.64 -24.96 -13.47
N LEU A 119 13.70 -24.65 -12.17
CA LEU A 119 12.54 -24.46 -11.30
C LEU A 119 11.74 -23.24 -11.75
N ILE A 120 12.37 -22.07 -11.89
CA ILE A 120 11.71 -20.84 -12.35
C ILE A 120 10.97 -21.09 -13.67
N GLN A 121 11.62 -21.75 -14.63
CA GLN A 121 11.03 -22.10 -15.92
C GLN A 121 9.85 -23.08 -15.79
N ALA A 122 9.95 -24.07 -14.90
CA ALA A 122 8.88 -25.03 -14.68
C ALA A 122 7.66 -24.42 -13.96
N PHE A 123 7.88 -23.51 -13.00
CA PHE A 123 6.80 -22.76 -12.34
C PHE A 123 6.12 -21.80 -13.34
N ALA A 124 6.88 -20.99 -14.07
CA ALA A 124 6.34 -20.06 -15.05
C ALA A 124 5.60 -20.77 -16.19
N ALA A 125 6.18 -21.83 -16.77
CA ALA A 125 5.51 -22.61 -17.82
C ALA A 125 4.29 -23.42 -17.32
N ALA A 126 4.06 -23.50 -16.00
CA ALA A 126 2.84 -24.03 -15.39
C ALA A 126 1.84 -22.93 -15.00
N GLY A 127 2.10 -21.66 -15.34
CA GLY A 127 1.28 -20.49 -14.99
C GLY A 127 1.35 -20.08 -13.52
N LYS A 128 2.25 -20.69 -12.74
CA LYS A 128 2.36 -20.49 -11.29
C LYS A 128 3.13 -19.20 -10.97
N PRO A 129 2.77 -18.46 -9.91
CA PRO A 129 3.52 -17.27 -9.53
C PRO A 129 5.01 -17.56 -9.27
N VAL A 130 5.86 -16.73 -9.88
CA VAL A 130 7.29 -16.64 -9.58
C VAL A 130 7.54 -15.29 -8.91
N SER A 131 8.28 -15.29 -7.81
CA SER A 131 8.45 -14.07 -7.01
C SER A 131 9.83 -13.93 -6.36
N ALA A 132 10.29 -12.69 -6.18
CA ALA A 132 11.56 -12.38 -5.52
C ALA A 132 11.59 -10.95 -4.96
N VAL A 133 12.55 -10.64 -4.07
CA VAL A 133 12.72 -9.32 -3.45
C VAL A 133 14.19 -8.92 -3.36
N CYS A 134 14.49 -7.62 -3.34
CA CYS A 134 15.83 -7.05 -3.17
C CYS A 134 16.77 -7.47 -4.31
N HIS A 135 17.89 -8.16 -4.03
CA HIS A 135 18.73 -8.77 -5.08
C HIS A 135 18.15 -10.07 -5.63
N GLY A 136 17.19 -10.70 -4.94
CA GLY A 136 16.53 -11.95 -5.35
C GLY A 136 16.07 -12.00 -6.81
N PRO A 137 15.51 -10.92 -7.42
CA PRO A 137 15.17 -10.88 -8.85
C PRO A 137 16.32 -11.19 -9.81
N THR A 138 17.58 -11.18 -9.34
CA THR A 138 18.75 -11.63 -10.11
C THR A 138 18.57 -13.03 -10.72
N VAL A 139 17.84 -13.92 -10.05
CA VAL A 139 17.58 -15.29 -10.53
C VAL A 139 16.82 -15.34 -11.85
N PHE A 140 16.12 -14.27 -12.21
CA PHE A 140 15.36 -14.19 -13.45
C PHE A 140 16.19 -13.72 -14.66
N ILE A 141 17.38 -13.14 -14.47
CA ILE A 141 18.19 -12.53 -15.55
C ILE A 141 18.51 -13.54 -16.66
N LYS A 142 18.85 -14.78 -16.29
CA LYS A 142 19.18 -15.87 -17.24
C LYS A 142 18.01 -16.81 -17.52
N ALA A 143 16.85 -16.60 -16.90
CA ALA A 143 15.69 -17.45 -17.09
C ALA A 143 15.03 -17.17 -18.46
N THR A 144 14.71 -18.22 -19.19
CA THR A 144 14.04 -18.13 -20.50
C THR A 144 12.74 -18.94 -20.53
N THR A 145 11.79 -18.58 -21.38
CA THR A 145 10.62 -19.41 -21.67
C THR A 145 11.03 -20.68 -22.42
N LYS A 146 10.08 -21.62 -22.58
CA LYS A 146 10.27 -22.81 -23.44
C LYS A 146 10.63 -22.50 -24.91
N SER A 147 10.36 -21.29 -25.39
CA SER A 147 10.75 -20.84 -26.75
C SER A 147 12.11 -20.14 -26.79
N GLY A 148 12.85 -20.10 -25.69
CA GLY A 148 14.17 -19.46 -25.59
C GLY A 148 14.13 -17.94 -25.46
N GLN A 149 12.95 -17.33 -25.34
CA GLN A 149 12.81 -15.89 -25.08
C GLN A 149 13.16 -15.57 -23.62
N PRO A 150 13.75 -14.40 -23.30
CA PRO A 150 13.94 -13.99 -21.90
C PRO A 150 12.60 -14.01 -21.15
N LEU A 151 12.59 -14.58 -19.95
CA LEU A 151 11.37 -14.73 -19.15
C LEU A 151 10.77 -13.37 -18.76
N LEU A 152 11.63 -12.36 -18.61
CA LEU A 152 11.27 -10.98 -18.28
C LEU A 152 10.99 -10.08 -19.50
N ALA A 153 10.97 -10.62 -20.72
CA ALA A 153 10.71 -9.83 -21.92
C ALA A 153 9.30 -9.21 -21.88
N ASN A 154 9.21 -7.88 -22.01
CA ASN A 154 7.99 -7.09 -21.85
C ASN A 154 7.37 -7.09 -20.43
N SER A 155 8.05 -7.65 -19.43
CA SER A 155 7.66 -7.55 -18.02
C SER A 155 7.96 -6.16 -17.47
N THR A 156 7.23 -5.73 -16.43
CA THR A 156 7.68 -4.64 -15.55
C THR A 156 8.19 -5.25 -14.26
N VAL A 157 9.34 -4.79 -13.77
CA VAL A 157 10.03 -5.34 -12.59
C VAL A 157 10.61 -4.24 -11.71
N THR A 158 10.93 -4.60 -10.47
CA THR A 158 11.80 -3.83 -9.58
C THR A 158 12.79 -4.77 -8.91
N ALA A 159 13.87 -4.24 -8.35
CA ALA A 159 14.90 -4.96 -7.60
C ALA A 159 15.74 -3.91 -6.85
N PHE A 160 16.71 -4.35 -6.06
CA PHE A 160 17.62 -3.45 -5.36
C PHE A 160 18.33 -2.53 -6.38
N THR A 161 18.28 -1.22 -6.13
CA THR A 161 18.69 -0.22 -7.11
C THR A 161 20.17 0.12 -6.97
N ASN A 162 20.78 0.62 -8.04
CA ASN A 162 22.20 1.03 -8.02
C ASN A 162 22.49 2.06 -6.91
N VAL A 163 21.52 2.96 -6.63
CA VAL A 163 21.65 4.00 -5.61
C VAL A 163 21.63 3.40 -4.20
N GLU A 164 20.80 2.38 -3.96
CA GLU A 164 20.77 1.67 -2.68
C GLU A 164 22.03 0.81 -2.49
N GLU A 165 22.61 0.27 -3.56
CA GLU A 165 23.89 -0.46 -3.55
C GLU A 165 25.09 0.45 -3.23
N ASP A 166 25.13 1.64 -3.83
CA ASP A 166 26.14 2.66 -3.52
C ASP A 166 26.02 3.15 -2.07
N GLN A 167 24.79 3.31 -1.57
CA GLN A 167 24.52 3.67 -0.17
C GLN A 167 24.85 2.54 0.82
N ALA A 168 24.69 1.28 0.42
CA ALA A 168 25.18 0.12 1.16
C ALA A 168 26.71 -0.02 1.12
N GLN A 169 27.39 0.71 0.22
CA GLN A 169 28.84 0.70 -0.01
C GLN A 169 29.38 -0.65 -0.53
N LEU A 170 28.53 -1.46 -1.16
CA LEU A 170 28.87 -2.82 -1.62
C LEU A 170 29.02 -2.95 -3.14
N THR A 171 28.73 -1.90 -3.92
CA THR A 171 28.90 -1.81 -5.39
C THR A 171 30.21 -2.42 -5.89
N ALA A 172 31.34 -2.07 -5.26
CA ALA A 172 32.67 -2.55 -5.66
C ALA A 172 32.99 -4.00 -5.25
N LEU A 173 32.07 -4.66 -4.53
CA LEU A 173 32.15 -6.08 -4.16
C LEU A 173 31.22 -6.96 -5.00
N MET A 174 30.23 -6.37 -5.68
CA MET A 174 29.25 -7.09 -6.48
C MET A 174 29.78 -7.54 -7.85
N PRO A 175 29.32 -8.68 -8.39
CA PRO A 175 29.77 -9.21 -9.68
C PRO A 175 29.19 -8.43 -10.88
N TYR A 176 28.06 -7.76 -10.66
CA TYR A 176 27.31 -6.86 -11.55
C TYR A 176 26.28 -6.14 -10.67
N LEU A 177 25.56 -5.14 -11.20
CA LEU A 177 24.43 -4.52 -10.50
C LEU A 177 23.11 -5.08 -11.04
N VAL A 178 22.17 -5.43 -10.14
CA VAL A 178 20.93 -6.14 -10.52
C VAL A 178 20.04 -5.26 -11.40
N GLU A 179 19.92 -3.97 -11.08
CA GLU A 179 19.22 -3.00 -11.92
C GLU A 179 19.83 -2.91 -13.33
N ASP A 180 21.16 -2.85 -13.46
CA ASP A 180 21.82 -2.78 -14.77
C ASP A 180 21.55 -4.00 -15.64
N GLU A 181 21.61 -5.20 -15.06
CA GLU A 181 21.32 -6.44 -15.80
C GLU A 181 19.84 -6.55 -16.18
N LEU A 182 18.91 -6.14 -15.31
CA LEU A 182 17.48 -6.11 -15.63
C LEU A 182 17.15 -5.11 -16.74
N ASN A 183 17.80 -3.95 -16.77
CA ASN A 183 17.67 -2.95 -17.84
C ASN A 183 18.22 -3.43 -19.20
N LYS A 184 19.12 -4.43 -19.23
CA LYS A 184 19.64 -5.03 -20.48
C LYS A 184 18.64 -6.00 -21.14
N ILE A 185 17.60 -6.45 -20.43
CA ILE A 185 16.66 -7.45 -20.96
C ILE A 185 15.67 -6.78 -21.94
N PRO A 186 15.59 -7.21 -23.22
CA PRO A 186 14.74 -6.57 -24.22
C PRO A 186 13.27 -6.46 -23.81
N GLY A 187 12.75 -5.22 -23.79
CA GLY A 187 11.37 -4.91 -23.41
C GLY A 187 11.08 -4.97 -21.91
N CYS A 188 12.02 -5.44 -21.08
CA CYS A 188 11.85 -5.37 -19.62
C CYS A 188 11.86 -3.91 -19.17
N LYS A 189 10.89 -3.52 -18.35
CA LYS A 189 10.79 -2.18 -17.76
C LYS A 189 11.15 -2.24 -16.29
N PHE A 190 12.34 -1.75 -15.93
CA PHE A 190 12.69 -1.50 -14.54
C PHE A 190 11.92 -0.28 -14.00
N VAL A 191 11.44 -0.35 -12.76
CA VAL A 191 10.84 0.78 -12.04
C VAL A 191 11.29 0.79 -10.58
N LYS A 192 11.38 1.99 -10.00
CA LYS A 192 11.83 2.23 -8.62
C LYS A 192 10.70 2.81 -7.76
N ALA A 193 10.86 2.80 -6.44
CA ALA A 193 10.23 3.76 -5.54
C ALA A 193 10.63 5.19 -5.91
N ASP A 194 9.87 6.17 -5.42
CA ASP A 194 10.13 7.59 -5.71
C ASP A 194 11.40 8.10 -4.98
N GLN A 195 11.87 7.37 -3.96
CA GLN A 195 13.11 7.60 -3.22
C GLN A 195 13.82 6.27 -2.91
N PRO A 196 15.15 6.23 -2.72
CA PRO A 196 15.88 5.08 -2.18
C PRO A 196 15.28 4.61 -0.86
N TRP A 197 15.28 3.30 -0.60
CA TRP A 197 14.65 2.66 0.57
C TRP A 197 13.12 2.86 0.68
N GLY A 198 12.49 3.51 -0.29
CA GLY A 198 11.03 3.58 -0.39
C GLY A 198 10.43 2.22 -0.76
N GLU A 199 9.18 1.98 -0.33
CA GLU A 199 8.50 0.73 -0.65
C GLU A 199 8.17 0.65 -2.15
N LYS A 200 8.59 -0.45 -2.80
CA LYS A 200 8.16 -0.77 -4.16
C LYS A 200 7.92 -2.27 -4.33
N VAL A 201 6.69 -2.61 -4.70
CA VAL A 201 6.30 -3.93 -5.18
C VAL A 201 5.71 -3.79 -6.58
N VAL A 202 6.14 -4.66 -7.49
CA VAL A 202 5.64 -4.73 -8.86
C VAL A 202 5.04 -6.10 -9.13
N VAL A 203 3.75 -6.12 -9.48
CA VAL A 203 3.07 -7.29 -10.04
C VAL A 203 3.00 -7.10 -11.54
N SER A 204 3.50 -8.07 -12.29
CA SER A 204 3.40 -8.09 -13.75
C SER A 204 3.25 -9.52 -14.27
N LYS A 205 3.57 -9.75 -15.54
CA LYS A 205 3.55 -11.05 -16.18
C LYS A 205 4.92 -11.36 -16.76
N THR A 206 5.34 -12.62 -16.65
CA THR A 206 6.43 -13.16 -17.48
C THR A 206 6.01 -13.15 -18.95
N SER A 207 6.97 -13.30 -19.87
CA SER A 207 6.72 -13.34 -21.30
C SER A 207 5.88 -14.54 -21.77
N ASP A 208 5.74 -15.58 -20.95
CA ASP A 208 4.83 -16.72 -21.13
C ASP A 208 3.52 -16.64 -20.29
N GLY A 209 3.27 -15.53 -19.60
CA GLY A 209 1.98 -15.21 -18.98
C GLY A 209 1.77 -15.64 -17.52
N ALA A 210 2.77 -16.26 -16.89
CA ALA A 210 2.75 -16.49 -15.45
C ALA A 210 2.81 -15.18 -14.67
N THR A 211 2.26 -15.18 -13.45
CA THR A 211 2.34 -14.00 -12.58
C THR A 211 3.76 -13.82 -12.08
N LEU A 212 4.34 -12.65 -12.32
CA LEU A 212 5.63 -12.25 -11.80
C LEU A 212 5.42 -11.23 -10.69
N ILE A 213 6.12 -11.39 -9.57
CA ILE A 213 6.09 -10.42 -8.48
C ILE A 213 7.51 -10.09 -8.02
N THR A 214 7.84 -8.81 -7.98
CA THR A 214 9.17 -8.34 -7.57
C THR A 214 9.07 -7.24 -6.53
N GLY A 215 9.97 -7.24 -5.54
CA GLY A 215 10.10 -6.20 -4.52
C GLY A 215 11.48 -5.54 -4.54
N GLN A 216 11.57 -4.24 -4.27
CA GLN A 216 12.81 -3.47 -4.45
C GLN A 216 13.86 -3.71 -3.36
N ASN A 217 13.49 -3.73 -2.09
CA ASN A 217 14.43 -3.59 -0.97
C ASN A 217 13.87 -4.21 0.33
N PRO A 218 14.63 -4.17 1.45
CA PRO A 218 14.16 -4.67 2.74
C PRO A 218 13.17 -3.76 3.48
N ALA A 219 12.85 -2.57 2.95
CA ALA A 219 11.81 -1.70 3.55
C ALA A 219 10.45 -2.41 3.50
N LYS A 220 9.45 -1.92 4.27
CA LYS A 220 8.19 -2.64 4.62
C LYS A 220 7.29 -3.07 3.44
N ILE A 221 7.78 -3.99 2.62
CA ILE A 221 7.14 -4.69 1.49
C ILE A 221 6.12 -5.75 1.98
N ASN A 222 6.00 -5.86 3.30
CA ASN A 222 5.39 -6.93 4.09
C ASN A 222 3.90 -7.12 3.83
N ASP A 223 3.16 -6.01 3.76
CA ASP A 223 1.71 -6.06 3.57
C ASP A 223 1.31 -6.05 2.10
N HIS A 224 2.26 -5.83 1.17
CA HIS A 224 1.96 -5.70 -0.25
C HIS A 224 2.35 -6.95 -1.03
N LEU A 225 3.63 -7.35 -1.05
CA LEU A 225 4.11 -8.54 -1.78
C LEU A 225 3.39 -9.81 -1.32
N LEU A 226 3.14 -9.92 -0.02
CA LEU A 226 2.70 -11.15 0.62
C LEU A 226 1.17 -11.24 0.73
N HIS A 227 0.50 -10.10 0.86
CA HIS A 227 -0.96 -10.04 0.65
C HIS A 227 -1.31 -10.34 -0.82
N LEU A 228 -0.47 -9.93 -1.77
CA LEU A 228 -0.60 -10.31 -3.19
C LEU A 228 -0.40 -11.82 -3.40
N LEU A 229 0.66 -12.41 -2.85
CA LEU A 229 0.86 -13.87 -2.86
C LEU A 229 -0.35 -14.59 -2.24
N HIS A 230 -0.79 -14.19 -1.04
CA HIS A 230 -1.98 -14.73 -0.39
C HIS A 230 -3.24 -14.61 -1.27
N LEU A 231 -3.54 -13.43 -1.83
CA LEU A 231 -4.72 -13.24 -2.68
C LEU A 231 -4.67 -14.02 -4.01
N LEU A 232 -3.47 -14.30 -4.55
CA LEU A 232 -3.30 -15.15 -5.73
C LEU A 232 -3.63 -16.61 -5.42
N PHE A 233 -3.26 -17.13 -4.25
CA PHE A 233 -3.54 -18.53 -3.89
C PHE A 233 -4.97 -18.77 -3.44
N PHE A 234 -5.56 -17.83 -2.70
CA PHE A 234 -6.92 -17.98 -2.17
C PHE A 234 -8.01 -17.63 -3.20
N ARG A 235 -7.65 -17.14 -4.39
CA ARG A 235 -8.56 -16.93 -5.53
C ARG A 235 -8.43 -18.00 -6.63
N ARG A 236 -8.52 -19.29 -6.29
CA ARG A 236 -8.91 -20.33 -7.27
C ARG A 236 -10.41 -20.20 -7.64
N ILE A 237 -10.79 -19.08 -8.25
CA ILE A 237 -12.01 -18.95 -9.05
C ILE A 237 -11.54 -18.96 -10.52
N PRO A 238 -12.04 -19.87 -11.38
CA PRO A 238 -11.69 -19.86 -12.80
C PRO A 238 -12.07 -18.53 -13.44
N THR A 239 -11.16 -17.95 -14.23
CA THR A 239 -11.39 -16.71 -14.99
C THR A 239 -12.55 -16.81 -15.99
N ASP A 240 -12.98 -18.03 -16.30
CA ASP A 240 -13.84 -18.33 -17.44
C ASP A 240 -15.33 -18.47 -17.06
N GLN A 241 -15.71 -18.25 -15.78
CA GLN A 241 -17.12 -18.25 -15.33
C GLN A 241 -17.66 -16.88 -14.91
N CYS A 242 -16.88 -15.80 -14.99
CA CYS A 242 -17.38 -14.44 -14.74
C CYS A 242 -18.09 -13.80 -15.94
N ILE A 243 -18.34 -14.56 -17.01
CA ILE A 243 -19.25 -14.20 -18.10
C ILE A 243 -20.40 -15.23 -18.09
N SER A 244 -21.64 -14.75 -17.94
CA SER A 244 -22.89 -15.53 -17.82
C SER A 244 -23.10 -16.36 -16.53
N ASN A 245 -23.45 -15.67 -15.42
CA ASN A 245 -24.63 -16.04 -14.59
C ASN A 245 -24.92 -15.01 -13.48
N THR A 246 -25.48 -13.86 -13.84
CA THR A 246 -26.13 -12.91 -12.91
C THR A 246 -27.54 -12.53 -13.36
N GLN A 247 -28.29 -13.53 -13.84
CA GLN A 247 -29.76 -13.50 -13.86
C GLN A 247 -30.27 -14.82 -13.26
N THR A 248 -31.33 -14.75 -12.46
CA THR A 248 -32.04 -15.89 -11.85
C THR A 248 -31.39 -16.54 -10.61
N THR A 249 -31.33 -15.82 -9.48
CA THR A 249 -31.95 -16.22 -8.18
C THR A 249 -31.54 -15.27 -7.04
N LEU A 250 -32.39 -14.28 -6.75
CA LEU A 250 -32.30 -13.51 -5.50
C LEU A 250 -33.69 -13.27 -4.90
N THR A 251 -34.42 -14.36 -4.64
CA THR A 251 -35.74 -14.32 -4.00
C THR A 251 -35.91 -15.49 -3.02
N ALA A 252 -34.98 -15.68 -2.08
CA ALA A 252 -35.15 -16.59 -0.96
C ALA A 252 -34.32 -16.15 0.26
N MET A 253 -34.91 -16.33 1.46
CA MET A 253 -34.26 -16.31 2.78
C MET A 253 -33.80 -14.96 3.35
N ILE A 254 -34.79 -14.11 3.64
CA ILE A 254 -34.81 -13.41 4.94
C ILE A 254 -35.29 -14.44 6.01
N SER A 255 -34.69 -14.36 7.21
CA SER A 255 -34.92 -15.21 8.39
C SER A 255 -36.40 -15.42 8.79
N PRO A 256 -36.77 -16.52 9.49
CA PRO A 256 -36.91 -16.41 10.96
C PRO A 256 -36.72 -17.70 11.80
N VAL A 257 -36.61 -17.56 13.14
CA VAL A 257 -37.54 -18.08 14.18
C VAL A 257 -36.87 -18.21 15.57
N LEU A 258 -37.21 -17.29 16.45
CA LEU A 258 -37.75 -17.53 17.79
C LEU A 258 -39.14 -16.87 17.78
N ARG A 259 -40.24 -17.40 18.34
CA ARG A 259 -40.51 -18.65 19.08
C ARG A 259 -42.05 -18.84 19.09
N VAL A 260 -42.54 -19.99 19.58
CA VAL A 260 -43.94 -20.29 20.00
C VAL A 260 -44.89 -20.78 18.89
N ARG A 261 -45.75 -21.73 19.31
CA ARG A 261 -46.72 -22.51 18.54
C ARG A 261 -48.02 -21.72 18.34
N GLU A 262 -48.71 -21.91 17.21
CA GLU A 262 -49.92 -22.75 17.14
C GLU A 262 -50.41 -22.94 15.70
N ARG A 263 -51.24 -23.96 15.48
CA ARG A 263 -51.86 -24.27 14.17
C ARG A 263 -53.21 -23.55 14.09
N ILE A 264 -53.62 -23.09 12.90
CA ILE A 264 -54.86 -23.51 12.22
C ILE A 264 -55.06 -22.79 10.86
N SER A 265 -55.16 -23.64 9.84
CA SER A 265 -55.87 -23.57 8.55
C SER A 265 -56.76 -22.37 8.14
N LEU A 266 -56.44 -21.82 6.96
CA LEU A 266 -57.30 -21.46 5.81
C LEU A 266 -58.37 -20.34 5.84
N THR A 267 -58.56 -19.83 4.60
CA THR A 267 -59.77 -19.25 3.98
C THR A 267 -60.06 -17.74 4.08
N GLN A 268 -59.80 -17.06 2.95
CA GLN A 268 -60.63 -16.04 2.27
C GLN A 268 -61.50 -15.07 3.10
N CYS A 269 -61.23 -13.76 3.01
CA CYS A 269 -62.23 -12.77 2.56
C CYS A 269 -61.69 -11.34 2.28
N ARG A 270 -62.53 -10.59 1.57
CA ARG A 270 -62.38 -9.32 0.81
C ARG A 270 -62.15 -8.00 1.60
N PRO A 271 -61.97 -6.83 0.93
CA PRO A 271 -61.33 -5.62 1.49
C PRO A 271 -62.30 -4.43 1.82
N CYS A 272 -61.71 -3.24 2.03
CA CYS A 272 -62.27 -1.89 2.39
C CYS A 272 -62.27 -1.60 3.92
N THR A 273 -62.05 -0.37 4.43
CA THR A 273 -62.02 0.99 3.82
C THR A 273 -61.17 2.00 4.65
N ARG A 274 -60.85 3.19 4.09
CA ARG A 274 -60.28 4.36 4.82
C ARG A 274 -61.27 4.95 5.85
N THR A 275 -60.82 5.50 7.00
CA THR A 275 -60.88 6.95 7.37
C THR A 275 -60.17 7.26 8.72
N ASN A 276 -59.91 8.55 8.98
CA ASN A 276 -59.41 9.27 10.18
C ASN A 276 -57.90 9.61 10.16
N ILE A 277 -57.39 10.86 10.11
CA ILE A 277 -57.80 12.26 10.44
C ILE A 277 -56.96 12.83 11.61
N LEU A 278 -56.07 13.77 11.26
CA LEU A 278 -55.54 14.95 11.97
C LEU A 278 -55.04 14.89 13.43
N LYS A 279 -53.81 15.42 13.62
CA LYS A 279 -53.31 16.43 14.61
C LYS A 279 -51.77 16.27 14.69
N THR A 280 -50.86 17.25 14.76
CA THR A 280 -50.83 18.74 14.87
C THR A 280 -49.39 19.18 14.44
N SER A 281 -49.14 20.12 13.52
CA SER A 281 -48.85 21.55 13.77
C SER A 281 -48.06 21.82 15.07
N HIS A 282 -46.82 22.35 15.11
CA HIS A 282 -46.24 23.62 14.60
C HIS A 282 -44.70 23.58 14.87
N LEU A 283 -43.79 24.48 14.46
CA LEU A 283 -43.70 25.66 13.57
C LEU A 283 -42.20 25.92 13.24
N GLY A 284 -41.87 26.72 12.21
CA GLY A 284 -40.50 27.24 12.00
C GLY A 284 -40.16 27.54 10.53
N ASN A 285 -40.13 28.81 10.14
CA ASN A 285 -40.01 29.26 8.73
C ASN A 285 -38.87 30.29 8.57
N ARG A 286 -38.00 30.15 7.55
CA ARG A 286 -37.30 31.25 6.86
C ARG A 286 -36.68 30.79 5.53
N GLN A 287 -36.39 31.74 4.65
CA GLN A 287 -36.39 31.58 3.18
C GLN A 287 -35.02 31.78 2.50
N GLY A 288 -34.88 31.22 1.29
CA GLY A 288 -33.90 31.61 0.25
C GLY A 288 -32.98 30.47 -0.21
N GLY A 289 -32.83 30.15 -1.51
CA GLY A 289 -33.52 30.72 -2.68
C GLY A 289 -32.98 30.30 -4.06
N SER A 290 -32.91 29.00 -4.41
CA SER A 290 -32.59 28.57 -5.79
C SER A 290 -33.32 27.28 -6.26
N GLY A 291 -34.45 26.94 -5.65
CA GLY A 291 -35.20 25.68 -5.87
C GLY A 291 -36.28 25.69 -6.97
N THR A 292 -36.16 26.48 -8.04
CA THR A 292 -37.28 26.76 -8.98
C THR A 292 -37.22 26.01 -10.32
N LYS A 293 -36.96 24.69 -10.29
CA LYS A 293 -37.34 23.77 -11.39
C LYS A 293 -38.00 22.45 -10.99
N LEU A 294 -38.00 22.08 -9.71
CA LEU A 294 -38.70 20.88 -9.22
C LEU A 294 -40.17 21.12 -8.83
N ALA A 295 -40.54 22.37 -8.49
CA ALA A 295 -41.85 22.71 -7.92
C ALA A 295 -43.04 22.67 -8.91
N LYS A 296 -42.82 22.43 -10.22
CA LYS A 296 -43.91 22.35 -11.22
C LYS A 296 -44.37 20.93 -11.57
N THR A 297 -43.75 19.89 -11.01
CA THR A 297 -44.11 18.48 -11.31
C THR A 297 -44.85 17.77 -10.16
N LEU A 298 -45.38 18.53 -9.19
CA LEU A 298 -46.06 17.99 -8.00
C LEU A 298 -47.51 18.50 -7.79
N ALA A 299 -48.09 19.13 -8.80
CA ALA A 299 -49.51 19.56 -8.79
C ALA A 299 -50.47 18.57 -9.49
N ALA A 300 -49.97 17.46 -10.05
CA ALA A 300 -50.74 16.53 -10.89
C ALA A 300 -50.52 15.05 -10.51
N ALA A 301 -50.65 14.72 -9.22
CA ALA A 301 -50.58 13.33 -8.73
C ALA A 301 -51.58 13.05 -7.60
N LYS A 302 -52.88 12.93 -7.94
CA LYS A 302 -53.90 12.41 -7.00
C LYS A 302 -53.82 10.88 -6.95
N GLY A 303 -52.96 10.32 -6.09
CA GLY A 303 -52.95 8.88 -5.84
C GLY A 303 -51.71 8.37 -5.11
N VAL A 304 -51.91 7.49 -4.12
CA VAL A 304 -50.83 6.90 -3.29
C VAL A 304 -49.85 6.06 -4.12
N ALA A 305 -50.26 5.58 -5.30
CA ALA A 305 -49.39 4.84 -6.23
C ALA A 305 -48.32 5.71 -6.94
N ALA A 306 -48.42 7.05 -6.91
CA ALA A 306 -47.50 7.93 -7.64
C ALA A 306 -46.17 8.19 -6.88
N LEU A 307 -46.20 8.21 -5.54
CA LEU A 307 -45.00 8.50 -4.72
C LEU A 307 -43.97 7.36 -4.73
N GLN A 308 -44.43 6.12 -4.93
CA GLN A 308 -43.56 4.94 -4.97
C GLN A 308 -42.75 4.85 -6.28
N ASN A 309 -43.31 5.34 -7.40
CA ASN A 309 -42.62 5.34 -8.70
C ASN A 309 -41.60 6.47 -8.87
N VAL A 310 -41.74 7.61 -8.18
CA VAL A 310 -40.72 8.69 -8.23
C VAL A 310 -39.43 8.25 -7.52
N CYS A 311 -39.53 7.53 -6.39
CA CYS A 311 -38.37 6.96 -5.72
C CYS A 311 -37.65 5.91 -6.60
N CYS A 312 -38.40 5.04 -7.29
CA CYS A 312 -37.81 4.06 -8.21
C CYS A 312 -37.11 4.70 -9.43
N PHE A 313 -37.61 5.83 -9.96
CA PHE A 313 -36.95 6.49 -11.09
C PHE A 313 -35.63 7.18 -10.71
N ILE A 314 -35.55 7.81 -9.52
CA ILE A 314 -34.31 8.42 -9.03
C ILE A 314 -33.28 7.34 -8.68
N ALA A 315 -33.71 6.23 -8.04
CA ALA A 315 -32.84 5.09 -7.78
C ALA A 315 -32.32 4.42 -9.07
N SER A 316 -33.19 4.26 -10.09
CA SER A 316 -32.79 3.67 -11.38
C SER A 316 -31.86 4.58 -12.19
N ALA A 317 -32.01 5.91 -12.09
CA ALA A 317 -31.10 6.86 -12.72
C ALA A 317 -29.71 6.88 -12.05
N HIS A 318 -29.64 6.82 -10.71
CA HIS A 318 -28.35 6.69 -10.01
C HIS A 318 -27.68 5.34 -10.26
N MET A 319 -28.41 4.22 -10.19
CA MET A 319 -27.85 2.89 -10.48
C MET A 319 -27.37 2.75 -11.93
N LYS A 320 -28.03 3.37 -12.91
CA LYS A 320 -27.57 3.35 -14.32
C LYS A 320 -26.32 4.19 -14.60
N ARG A 321 -25.98 5.15 -13.72
CA ARG A 321 -24.69 5.87 -13.77
C ARG A 321 -23.59 5.00 -13.15
N TYR A 322 -23.84 4.50 -11.94
CA TYR A 322 -22.93 3.60 -11.24
C TYR A 322 -22.58 2.33 -12.05
N ALA A 323 -23.55 1.76 -12.76
CA ALA A 323 -23.36 0.56 -13.60
C ALA A 323 -22.66 0.81 -14.95
N ARG A 324 -22.48 2.07 -15.38
CA ARG A 324 -21.66 2.40 -16.57
C ARG A 324 -20.22 2.73 -16.18
N ASP A 325 -20.02 3.50 -15.11
CA ASP A 325 -18.68 3.98 -14.74
C ASP A 325 -17.83 2.93 -13.98
N GLY A 326 -18.45 1.82 -13.56
CA GLY A 326 -17.81 0.70 -12.85
C GLY A 326 -17.57 -0.57 -13.66
N ALA A 327 -18.15 -0.72 -14.86
CA ALA A 327 -18.07 -1.96 -15.65
C ALA A 327 -16.79 -2.05 -16.51
N ASP A 328 -16.24 -0.91 -16.92
CA ASP A 328 -15.06 -0.84 -17.81
C ASP A 328 -13.73 -0.61 -17.04
N ARG A 329 -13.74 -0.58 -15.70
CA ARG A 329 -12.50 -0.45 -14.92
C ARG A 329 -11.79 -1.81 -14.83
N PRO A 330 -10.53 -1.92 -15.29
CA PRO A 330 -9.78 -3.18 -15.21
C PRO A 330 -9.57 -3.59 -13.75
N ALA A 331 -9.49 -4.90 -13.49
CA ALA A 331 -9.53 -5.46 -12.14
C ALA A 331 -8.44 -4.94 -11.17
N TRP A 332 -7.36 -4.33 -11.68
CA TRP A 332 -6.31 -3.70 -10.88
C TRP A 332 -6.71 -2.35 -10.25
N GLU A 333 -7.59 -1.56 -10.89
CA GLU A 333 -8.19 -0.35 -10.30
C GLU A 333 -9.02 -0.70 -9.06
N ILE A 334 -9.85 -1.74 -9.19
CA ILE A 334 -10.67 -2.32 -8.11
C ILE A 334 -9.80 -2.94 -7.00
N PHE A 335 -8.54 -3.27 -7.30
CA PHE A 335 -7.57 -3.82 -6.35
C PHE A 335 -6.88 -2.72 -5.54
N LYS A 336 -6.44 -1.63 -6.20
CA LYS A 336 -5.95 -0.44 -5.49
C LYS A 336 -7.01 0.05 -4.49
N GLY A 337 -8.28 0.17 -4.90
CA GLY A 337 -9.39 0.55 -4.02
C GLY A 337 -9.58 -0.32 -2.77
N ARG A 338 -9.17 -1.59 -2.83
CA ARG A 338 -9.26 -2.51 -1.69
C ARG A 338 -8.05 -2.45 -0.75
N GLN A 339 -6.86 -2.15 -1.27
CA GLN A 339 -5.64 -2.04 -0.45
C GLN A 339 -5.55 -0.68 0.28
N ARG A 340 -5.99 0.41 -0.38
CA ARG A 340 -6.06 1.78 0.18
C ARG A 340 -6.86 1.89 1.47
N ASN A 341 -7.81 0.98 1.70
CA ASN A 341 -8.65 0.96 2.88
C ASN A 341 -8.01 0.27 4.10
N ASN A 342 -6.88 -0.45 3.98
CA ASN A 342 -6.35 -1.24 5.11
C ASN A 342 -5.61 -0.39 6.16
N GLU A 343 -4.67 0.48 5.78
CA GLU A 343 -4.03 1.41 6.76
C GLU A 343 -5.10 2.34 7.37
N LEU A 344 -6.00 2.90 6.55
CA LEU A 344 -7.12 3.73 7.01
C LEU A 344 -8.14 2.95 7.87
N ALA A 345 -8.27 1.62 7.71
CA ALA A 345 -9.05 0.77 8.59
C ALA A 345 -8.32 0.48 9.92
N GLY A 346 -6.98 0.42 9.91
CA GLY A 346 -6.15 0.29 11.10
C GLY A 346 -6.11 1.54 11.98
N LEU A 347 -6.38 2.73 11.42
CA LEU A 347 -6.51 3.97 12.19
C LEU A 347 -7.71 3.93 13.15
N THR A 348 -7.44 4.23 14.42
CA THR A 348 -8.45 4.32 15.48
C THR A 348 -9.34 5.53 15.24
N VAL A 349 -10.66 5.29 15.12
CA VAL A 349 -11.65 6.35 14.97
C VAL A 349 -12.10 6.85 16.34
N ALA A 350 -11.92 8.14 16.62
CA ALA A 350 -12.31 8.79 17.86
C ALA A 350 -12.87 10.20 17.58
N ALA A 351 -13.46 10.83 18.60
CA ALA A 351 -13.70 12.28 18.55
C ALA A 351 -12.37 13.03 18.74
N GLN A 352 -12.24 14.23 18.16
CA GLN A 352 -11.13 15.13 18.51
C GLN A 352 -11.16 15.41 20.03
N GLY A 353 -9.98 15.34 20.65
CA GLY A 353 -9.74 15.78 22.03
C GLY A 353 -9.80 17.30 22.17
N SER A 354 -9.53 17.79 23.39
CA SER A 354 -9.57 19.23 23.65
C SER A 354 -8.38 19.97 23.06
N GLN A 355 -8.60 21.23 22.70
CA GLN A 355 -7.54 22.20 22.40
C GLN A 355 -6.89 22.76 23.68
N ASP A 356 -7.46 22.49 24.86
CA ASP A 356 -6.95 22.99 26.13
C ASP A 356 -5.48 22.62 26.34
N GLY A 357 -4.66 23.61 26.71
CA GLY A 357 -3.23 23.43 26.94
C GLY A 357 -2.37 23.34 25.67
N TYR A 358 -2.97 23.37 24.46
CA TYR A 358 -2.19 23.45 23.22
C TYR A 358 -1.44 24.79 23.14
N ASP A 359 -0.14 24.69 22.95
CA ASP A 359 0.73 25.77 22.50
C ASP A 359 1.67 25.18 21.44
N ARG A 360 1.94 25.93 20.37
CA ARG A 360 2.83 25.49 19.29
C ARG A 360 4.26 25.31 19.80
N ASP A 361 4.67 26.08 20.81
CA ASP A 361 6.02 26.01 21.39
C ASP A 361 6.25 24.71 22.20
N LEU A 362 5.21 23.94 22.52
CA LEU A 362 5.32 22.59 23.08
C LEU A 362 5.81 21.55 22.07
N PHE A 363 5.89 21.93 20.79
CA PHE A 363 6.51 21.17 19.70
C PHE A 363 7.77 21.91 19.25
N PRO A 364 8.95 21.67 19.86
CA PRO A 364 10.20 22.24 19.38
C PRO A 364 10.41 21.84 17.92
N HIS A 365 10.42 22.81 17.01
CA HIS A 365 10.46 22.59 15.56
C HIS A 365 11.49 23.51 14.90
N TRP A 366 12.01 23.05 13.76
CA TRP A 366 13.24 23.58 13.17
C TRP A 366 14.44 23.39 14.10
N ILE A 367 14.58 22.19 14.67
CA ILE A 367 15.80 21.81 15.39
C ILE A 367 16.97 21.69 14.41
N SER A 368 18.20 21.85 14.92
CA SER A 368 19.41 21.65 14.10
C SER A 368 19.54 20.20 13.67
N GLN A 369 19.85 20.01 12.39
CA GLN A 369 20.12 18.72 11.75
C GLN A 369 21.63 18.53 11.46
N GLY A 370 22.49 19.32 12.11
CA GLY A 370 23.92 19.40 11.82
C GLY A 370 24.24 20.28 10.61
N HIS A 371 25.54 20.46 10.30
CA HIS A 371 26.04 21.21 9.14
C HIS A 371 25.43 22.63 8.96
N SER A 372 25.18 23.34 10.07
CA SER A 372 24.47 24.63 10.12
C SER A 372 23.01 24.60 9.65
N CYS A 373 22.47 23.45 9.24
CA CYS A 373 21.08 23.29 8.84
C CYS A 373 20.17 23.15 10.06
N ASP A 374 18.97 23.71 9.95
CA ASP A 374 17.81 23.26 10.70
C ASP A 374 16.93 22.34 9.82
N THR A 375 15.88 21.80 10.41
CA THR A 375 14.95 20.90 9.70
C THR A 375 14.24 21.58 8.54
N ARG A 376 13.99 22.90 8.60
CA ARG A 376 13.34 23.66 7.54
C ARG A 376 14.23 23.72 6.30
N GLU A 377 15.51 24.02 6.49
CA GLU A 377 16.46 24.14 5.38
C GLU A 377 16.83 22.76 4.80
N VAL A 378 16.78 21.68 5.60
CA VAL A 378 16.86 20.30 5.07
C VAL A 378 15.68 19.99 4.15
N VAL A 379 14.44 20.34 4.53
CA VAL A 379 13.27 20.09 3.68
C VAL A 379 13.30 20.94 2.41
N LEU A 380 13.68 22.21 2.48
CA LEU A 380 13.86 23.02 1.27
C LEU A 380 14.96 22.47 0.34
N ALA A 381 16.05 21.92 0.87
CA ALA A 381 17.08 21.29 0.05
C ALA A 381 16.62 19.94 -0.55
N ARG A 382 15.70 19.22 0.11
CA ARG A 382 15.14 17.94 -0.35
C ARG A 382 14.08 18.12 -1.44
N ASP A 383 13.22 19.13 -1.28
CA ASP A 383 12.03 19.35 -2.12
C ASP A 383 12.26 20.34 -3.27
N GLY A 384 13.50 20.83 -3.45
CA GLY A 384 13.88 21.78 -4.49
C GLY A 384 14.88 21.20 -5.50
N GLU A 385 14.80 21.69 -6.73
CA GLU A 385 15.75 21.45 -7.81
C GLU A 385 16.79 22.58 -7.86
N ASP A 386 18.04 22.26 -8.19
CA ASP A 386 19.18 23.19 -8.32
C ASP A 386 19.36 24.14 -7.10
N VAL A 387 19.19 23.62 -5.89
CA VAL A 387 19.24 24.39 -4.64
C VAL A 387 20.68 24.69 -4.21
N GLU A 388 21.09 25.94 -4.37
CA GLU A 388 22.34 26.48 -3.81
C GLU A 388 22.10 27.01 -2.39
N LYS A 389 23.09 26.85 -1.50
CA LYS A 389 22.99 27.22 -0.08
C LYS A 389 24.19 28.04 0.38
N ASN A 390 23.98 28.93 1.34
CA ASN A 390 25.07 29.64 2.02
C ASN A 390 25.66 28.82 3.20
N ASP A 391 26.69 29.36 3.85
CA ASP A 391 27.39 28.73 5.00
C ASP A 391 26.47 28.46 6.22
N SER A 392 25.33 29.15 6.30
CA SER A 392 24.26 28.92 7.28
C SER A 392 23.23 27.88 6.81
N CYS A 393 23.57 27.08 5.79
CA CYS A 393 22.70 26.10 5.10
C CYS A 393 21.41 26.69 4.49
N SER A 394 21.22 28.01 4.51
CA SER A 394 19.98 28.63 4.05
C SER A 394 20.00 28.75 2.52
N PRO A 395 18.96 28.31 1.79
CA PRO A 395 18.92 28.40 0.33
C PRO A 395 19.09 29.84 -0.16
N THR A 396 19.92 30.03 -1.19
CA THR A 396 20.17 31.31 -1.87
C THR A 396 19.57 31.35 -3.27
N SER A 397 19.40 30.19 -3.89
CA SER A 397 18.64 30.00 -5.13
C SER A 397 18.16 28.56 -5.21
N GLY A 398 17.22 28.29 -6.11
CA GLY A 398 16.65 26.97 -6.37
C GLY A 398 15.31 27.11 -7.07
N THR A 399 14.69 25.97 -7.38
CA THR A 399 13.36 25.89 -7.99
C THR A 399 12.53 24.88 -7.21
N TRP A 400 11.36 25.29 -6.72
CA TRP A 400 10.49 24.44 -5.89
C TRP A 400 9.11 24.30 -6.52
N TYR A 401 8.67 23.06 -6.73
CA TYR A 401 7.32 22.74 -7.16
C TYR A 401 6.43 22.50 -5.94
N SER A 402 5.40 23.34 -5.77
CA SER A 402 4.36 23.15 -4.75
C SER A 402 3.32 22.15 -5.25
N PRO A 403 3.23 20.93 -4.68
CA PRO A 403 2.26 19.94 -5.13
C PRO A 403 0.82 20.26 -4.73
N TYR A 404 0.59 21.23 -3.83
CA TYR A 404 -0.75 21.58 -3.37
C TYR A 404 -1.55 22.38 -4.40
N ASP A 405 -0.88 23.22 -5.20
CA ASP A 405 -1.50 24.06 -6.23
C ASP A 405 -0.86 23.91 -7.62
N GLY A 406 0.18 23.08 -7.74
CA GLY A 406 0.85 22.77 -9.00
C GLY A 406 1.69 23.92 -9.56
N LYS A 407 2.11 24.87 -8.70
CA LYS A 407 2.92 26.03 -9.09
C LYS A 407 4.38 25.83 -8.75
N THR A 408 5.24 26.56 -9.46
CA THR A 408 6.69 26.55 -9.25
C THR A 408 7.16 27.93 -8.77
N TRP A 409 8.02 27.96 -7.77
CA TRP A 409 8.58 29.15 -7.14
C TRP A 409 10.11 29.12 -7.15
N THR A 410 10.75 30.28 -7.17
CA THR A 410 12.21 30.43 -7.09
C THR A 410 12.68 31.30 -5.91
N ASP A 411 11.75 32.00 -5.24
CA ASP A 411 12.01 32.66 -3.96
C ASP A 411 11.54 31.76 -2.81
N LYS A 412 12.46 31.43 -1.89
CA LYS A 412 12.16 30.58 -0.74
C LYS A 412 11.16 31.20 0.26
N SER A 413 10.87 32.50 0.15
CA SER A 413 9.90 33.20 0.98
C SER A 413 8.45 33.00 0.50
N ASP A 414 8.25 32.60 -0.75
CA ASP A 414 6.97 32.12 -1.29
C ASP A 414 6.61 30.71 -0.80
N LEU A 415 7.50 30.07 -0.03
CA LEU A 415 7.36 28.70 0.47
C LEU A 415 7.29 28.65 2.00
N ASP A 416 6.30 27.93 2.50
CA ASP A 416 6.31 27.41 3.86
C ASP A 416 6.63 25.91 3.83
N ILE A 417 7.16 25.38 4.93
CA ILE A 417 7.18 23.92 5.15
C ILE A 417 5.91 23.57 5.92
N ASP A 418 5.04 22.77 5.30
CA ASP A 418 3.83 22.27 5.94
C ASP A 418 4.14 21.10 6.88
N HIS A 419 3.41 21.04 7.98
CA HIS A 419 3.20 19.85 8.79
C HIS A 419 1.95 19.15 8.26
N VAL A 420 2.13 18.14 7.42
CA VAL A 420 1.04 17.48 6.65
C VAL A 420 -0.12 17.11 7.56
N VAL A 421 0.14 16.49 8.72
CA VAL A 421 -0.76 16.54 9.88
C VAL A 421 -0.36 17.73 10.77
N PRO A 422 -1.18 18.80 10.88
CA PRO A 422 -0.82 19.99 11.64
C PRO A 422 -0.57 19.70 13.12
N LEU A 423 0.34 20.46 13.76
CA LEU A 423 0.70 20.27 15.18
C LEU A 423 -0.51 20.37 16.13
N SER A 424 -1.44 21.30 15.85
CA SER A 424 -2.72 21.44 16.56
C SER A 424 -3.66 20.24 16.32
N ASN A 425 -3.71 19.71 15.09
CA ASN A 425 -4.48 18.51 14.79
C ASN A 425 -3.89 17.28 15.52
N ALA A 426 -2.55 17.15 15.53
CA ALA A 426 -1.85 16.13 16.29
C ALA A 426 -2.15 16.20 17.79
N TRP A 427 -2.12 17.40 18.39
CA TRP A 427 -2.50 17.62 19.79
C TRP A 427 -3.88 17.04 20.09
N LYS A 428 -4.90 17.50 19.37
CA LYS A 428 -6.31 17.05 19.51
C LYS A 428 -6.49 15.55 19.24
N SER A 429 -5.63 14.92 18.44
CA SER A 429 -5.76 13.49 18.08
C SER A 429 -4.87 12.51 18.87
N GLY A 430 -4.04 13.01 19.81
CA GLY A 430 -3.31 12.18 20.77
C GLY A 430 -1.98 12.76 21.29
N ALA A 431 -1.45 13.83 20.69
CA ALA A 431 -0.15 14.41 21.07
C ALA A 431 -0.18 15.31 22.32
N SER A 432 -1.35 15.54 22.92
CA SER A 432 -1.49 16.15 24.25
C SER A 432 -0.72 15.37 25.32
N ASP A 433 -0.76 14.04 25.22
CA ASP A 433 -0.28 13.11 26.25
C ASP A 433 1.20 12.75 26.04
N TRP A 434 1.82 13.25 24.98
CA TRP A 434 3.21 12.98 24.62
C TRP A 434 4.21 13.74 25.51
N THR A 435 5.44 13.22 25.56
CA THR A 435 6.59 13.98 26.04
C THR A 435 6.97 15.08 25.04
N THR A 436 7.73 16.08 25.49
CA THR A 436 8.28 17.11 24.60
C THR A 436 9.20 16.51 23.53
N ASP A 437 9.97 15.47 23.84
CA ASP A 437 10.83 14.78 22.87
C ASP A 437 10.03 14.09 21.76
N GLN A 438 8.88 13.49 22.09
CA GLN A 438 7.97 12.91 21.09
C GLN A 438 7.33 13.97 20.20
N ARG A 439 6.92 15.11 20.77
CA ARG A 439 6.42 16.27 20.00
C ARG A 439 7.51 16.88 19.11
N GLN A 440 8.74 16.97 19.60
CA GLN A 440 9.89 17.39 18.83
C GLN A 440 10.17 16.42 17.67
N ALA A 441 10.17 15.10 17.92
CA ALA A 441 10.35 14.10 16.87
C ALA A 441 9.29 14.24 15.77
N PHE A 442 8.01 14.33 16.13
CA PHE A 442 6.90 14.54 15.20
C PHE A 442 7.02 15.84 14.38
N ALA A 443 7.43 16.94 15.02
CA ALA A 443 7.50 18.24 14.35
C ALA A 443 8.75 18.41 13.47
N ASN A 444 9.70 17.47 13.54
CA ASN A 444 10.93 17.45 12.74
C ASN A 444 11.13 16.14 11.96
N ASP A 445 10.05 15.40 11.70
CA ASP A 445 10.11 14.10 11.01
C ASP A 445 10.48 14.26 9.53
N LEU A 446 11.65 13.71 9.18
CA LEU A 446 12.22 13.67 7.83
C LEU A 446 12.10 12.28 7.17
N GLU A 447 11.72 11.25 7.94
CA GLU A 447 11.63 9.86 7.47
C GLU A 447 10.24 9.53 6.91
N ASN A 448 9.18 10.13 7.47
CA ASN A 448 7.81 9.97 7.03
C ASN A 448 7.32 11.23 6.28
N PRO A 449 6.20 11.16 5.54
CA PRO A 449 5.71 12.28 4.75
C PRO A 449 4.97 13.34 5.59
N GLN A 450 5.60 13.78 6.68
CA GLN A 450 5.06 14.77 7.62
C GLN A 450 5.50 16.21 7.28
N LEU A 451 6.67 16.39 6.66
CA LEU A 451 7.17 17.70 6.24
C LEU A 451 7.23 17.82 4.72
N LEU A 452 6.77 18.95 4.17
CA LEU A 452 6.71 19.19 2.72
C LEU A 452 6.82 20.69 2.38
N ALA A 453 7.65 21.07 1.41
CA ALA A 453 7.70 22.43 0.89
C ALA A 453 6.49 22.73 -0.02
N VAL A 454 5.74 23.79 0.29
CA VAL A 454 4.49 24.16 -0.41
C VAL A 454 4.32 25.69 -0.51
N THR A 455 3.48 26.14 -1.44
CA THR A 455 3.10 27.56 -1.57
C THR A 455 2.60 28.12 -0.24
N ASN A 456 3.24 29.17 0.27
CA ASN A 456 3.01 29.71 1.62
C ASN A 456 1.54 30.09 1.88
N SER A 457 0.88 30.73 0.93
CA SER A 457 -0.52 31.18 1.02
C SER A 457 -1.49 30.01 1.08
N VAL A 458 -1.21 28.93 0.36
CA VAL A 458 -2.02 27.70 0.35
C VAL A 458 -1.86 26.93 1.66
N ASN A 459 -0.65 26.92 2.23
CA ASN A 459 -0.40 26.36 3.57
C ASN A 459 -1.09 27.16 4.68
N ARG A 460 -1.07 28.49 4.58
CA ARG A 460 -1.74 29.39 5.52
C ARG A 460 -3.27 29.34 5.41
N GLU A 461 -3.81 28.98 4.23
CA GLU A 461 -5.22 28.65 4.03
C GLU A 461 -5.61 27.34 4.73
N LYS A 462 -4.74 26.31 4.69
CA LYS A 462 -4.93 25.04 5.41
C LYS A 462 -4.94 25.21 6.94
N SER A 463 -4.11 26.10 7.49
CA SER A 463 -3.99 26.33 8.95
C SER A 463 -3.76 25.03 9.75
N ASP A 464 -4.76 24.58 10.52
CA ASP A 464 -4.75 23.32 11.26
C ASP A 464 -5.92 22.38 10.93
N ASP A 465 -6.57 22.64 9.79
CA ASP A 465 -7.73 21.91 9.30
C ASP A 465 -7.37 20.46 8.92
N GLY A 466 -8.36 19.58 9.08
CA GLY A 466 -8.30 18.20 8.61
C GLY A 466 -8.77 18.05 7.15
N PRO A 467 -8.53 16.88 6.52
CA PRO A 467 -9.04 16.53 5.19
C PRO A 467 -10.54 16.72 5.00
N GLU A 468 -11.33 16.74 6.08
CA GLU A 468 -12.76 17.01 6.06
C GLU A 468 -13.14 18.47 5.79
N ASP A 469 -12.30 19.41 6.21
CA ASP A 469 -12.55 20.86 6.15
C ASP A 469 -11.69 21.54 5.08
N TRP A 470 -10.45 21.06 4.87
CA TRP A 470 -9.53 21.56 3.84
C TRP A 470 -8.96 20.44 2.97
N LYS A 471 -8.76 20.72 1.68
CA LYS A 471 -8.06 19.86 0.71
C LYS A 471 -7.14 20.72 -0.16
N PRO A 472 -6.02 20.20 -0.68
CA PRO A 472 -5.17 20.93 -1.61
C PRO A 472 -5.97 21.51 -2.79
N PRO A 473 -5.66 22.70 -3.32
CA PRO A 473 -6.33 23.20 -4.53
C PRO A 473 -6.19 22.29 -5.76
N LEU A 474 -5.10 21.53 -5.87
CA LEU A 474 -4.80 20.63 -6.98
C LEU A 474 -5.46 19.25 -6.77
N ALA A 475 -6.60 19.03 -7.44
CA ALA A 475 -7.38 17.78 -7.39
C ALA A 475 -6.56 16.49 -7.65
N SER A 476 -5.57 16.54 -8.54
CA SER A 476 -4.73 15.37 -8.85
C SER A 476 -3.80 14.97 -7.70
N TYR A 477 -3.62 15.81 -6.67
CA TYR A 477 -2.79 15.50 -5.50
C TYR A 477 -3.58 14.88 -4.33
N TYR A 478 -4.91 14.78 -4.41
CA TYR A 478 -5.76 14.28 -3.31
C TYR A 478 -5.37 12.87 -2.86
N CYS A 479 -5.18 11.98 -3.83
CA CYS A 479 -4.70 10.62 -3.62
C CYS A 479 -3.40 10.57 -2.80
N THR A 480 -2.44 11.44 -3.12
CA THR A 480 -1.12 11.48 -2.47
C THR A 480 -1.25 12.07 -1.07
N TYR A 481 -1.87 13.25 -0.93
CA TYR A 481 -2.10 13.90 0.36
C TYR A 481 -2.81 12.98 1.36
N ALA A 482 -3.87 12.28 0.93
CA ALA A 482 -4.61 11.37 1.81
C ALA A 482 -3.77 10.16 2.28
N LYS A 483 -2.87 9.63 1.43
CA LYS A 483 -1.91 8.59 1.85
C LYS A 483 -0.90 9.14 2.84
N MET A 484 -0.35 10.33 2.60
CA MET A 484 0.60 10.97 3.52
C MET A 484 -0.03 11.19 4.89
N TRP A 485 -1.25 11.73 4.94
CA TRP A 485 -2.02 11.93 6.17
C TRP A 485 -2.27 10.60 6.91
N VAL A 486 -2.74 9.56 6.21
CA VAL A 486 -2.95 8.22 6.80
C VAL A 486 -1.65 7.65 7.34
N LYS A 487 -0.54 7.78 6.60
CA LYS A 487 0.77 7.29 7.00
C LYS A 487 1.25 7.94 8.29
N VAL A 488 1.20 9.28 8.37
CA VAL A 488 1.61 10.04 9.56
C VAL A 488 0.73 9.67 10.76
N LYS A 489 -0.59 9.67 10.60
CA LYS A 489 -1.52 9.25 11.66
C LYS A 489 -1.21 7.83 12.17
N SER A 490 -0.86 6.91 11.26
CA SER A 490 -0.54 5.52 11.60
C SER A 490 0.78 5.39 12.36
N VAL A 491 1.85 6.02 11.86
CA VAL A 491 3.20 5.97 12.48
C VAL A 491 3.19 6.51 13.90
N TYR A 492 2.46 7.61 14.13
CA TYR A 492 2.37 8.26 15.43
C TYR A 492 1.20 7.78 16.30
N ASN A 493 0.46 6.75 15.86
CA ASN A 493 -0.73 6.22 16.54
C ASN A 493 -1.73 7.31 16.95
N LEU A 494 -1.90 8.31 16.08
CA LEU A 494 -2.87 9.39 16.24
C LEU A 494 -4.25 8.93 15.76
N THR A 495 -5.29 9.39 16.44
CA THR A 495 -6.68 9.10 16.07
C THR A 495 -7.17 9.94 14.89
N ILE A 496 -8.25 9.50 14.26
CA ILE A 496 -8.96 10.25 13.22
C ILE A 496 -10.46 10.37 13.54
N THR A 497 -11.12 11.43 13.08
CA THR A 497 -12.58 11.54 13.20
C THR A 497 -13.32 10.68 12.17
N GLN A 498 -14.62 10.46 12.38
CA GLN A 498 -15.46 9.82 11.36
C GLN A 498 -15.64 10.70 10.10
N ASN A 499 -15.56 12.03 10.24
CA ASN A 499 -15.62 12.96 9.11
C ASN A 499 -14.29 12.92 8.33
N GLU A 500 -13.17 13.04 9.04
CA GLU A 500 -11.79 12.87 8.55
C GLU A 500 -11.65 11.55 7.77
N LYS A 501 -12.08 10.43 8.37
CA LYS A 501 -12.08 9.12 7.72
C LYS A 501 -12.90 9.10 6.43
N SER A 502 -14.06 9.74 6.41
CA SER A 502 -14.92 9.79 5.22
C SER A 502 -14.28 10.63 4.11
N ALA A 503 -13.71 11.78 4.46
CA ALA A 503 -13.01 12.63 3.50
C ALA A 503 -11.73 11.98 2.96
N LEU A 504 -11.01 11.21 3.78
CA LEU A 504 -9.86 10.41 3.37
C LEU A 504 -10.28 9.28 2.41
N VAL A 505 -11.40 8.58 2.64
CA VAL A 505 -11.95 7.61 1.67
C VAL A 505 -12.22 8.30 0.33
N ASP A 506 -12.94 9.42 0.33
CA ASP A 506 -13.27 10.17 -0.90
C ASP A 506 -12.02 10.61 -1.68
N MET A 507 -10.95 11.01 -0.97
CA MET A 507 -9.67 11.41 -1.58
C MET A 507 -8.86 10.21 -2.08
N LEU A 508 -8.88 9.08 -1.35
CA LEU A 508 -8.25 7.84 -1.79
C LEU A 508 -8.96 7.20 -2.98
N ASP A 509 -10.23 7.51 -3.23
CA ASP A 509 -10.95 7.10 -4.44
C ASP A 509 -10.65 7.94 -5.68
N SER A 510 -9.81 8.98 -5.55
CA SER A 510 -9.15 9.63 -6.68
C SER A 510 -7.87 8.91 -7.15
N CYS A 511 -7.49 7.79 -6.51
CA CYS A 511 -6.35 6.92 -6.87
C CYS A 511 -6.72 5.73 -7.78
#